data_AF-A0A969U863-F1
#
_entry.id   AF-A0A969U863-F1
#
_cell.length_a   1.000
_cell.length_b   1.000
_cell.length_c   1.000
_cell.angle_alpha   90.00
_cell.angle_beta   90.00
_cell.angle_gamma   90.00
#
_symmetry.space_group_name_H-M   'P 1'
#
loop_
_entity.id
_entity.type
_entity.pdbx_description
1 polymer ?
#
loop_
_entity_poly.entity_id
_entity_poly.type
_entity_poly.pdbx_seq_one_letter_code
_entity_poly.pdbx_strand_id
1 'polypeptide(L)'
;MATHEIGHALGFTSGVDVLDINSPPVNGPFNDNQFTFVNSLDLFRYSADSLAQGAIDWTADTRAKYLSFDGGTTSIGALATGSNFGDGQQASHWQDSPNFITNPELGIMNPTFSRGQLGIITENDLRGFDVIGWNRVNATVATQVPEPSNIIGTLMFAGFGAKMVLKRRQKLAKSF
;
A
#
# COMPACT_ATOMS: atom_id res chain seq x y z
N MET A 1 -4.66 4.74 -6.10
CA MET A 1 -3.37 5.44 -5.89
C MET A 1 -3.35 6.25 -4.60
N ALA A 2 -4.17 7.29 -4.40
CA ALA A 2 -4.09 8.09 -3.15
C ALA A 2 -4.17 7.25 -1.85
N THR A 3 -5.10 6.30 -1.75
CA THR A 3 -5.22 5.39 -0.60
C THR A 3 -3.97 4.53 -0.37
N HIS A 4 -3.31 4.11 -1.45
CA HIS A 4 -2.08 3.31 -1.39
C HIS A 4 -0.93 4.13 -0.81
N GLU A 5 -0.74 5.36 -1.31
CA GLU A 5 0.27 6.28 -0.78
C GLU A 5 0.00 6.68 0.67
N ILE A 6 -1.28 6.83 1.05
CA ILE A 6 -1.66 7.02 2.45
C ILE A 6 -1.23 5.80 3.27
N GLY A 7 -1.38 4.58 2.75
CA GLY A 7 -0.93 3.36 3.41
C GLY A 7 0.56 3.37 3.73
N HIS A 8 1.41 3.81 2.79
CA HIS A 8 2.84 4.01 3.06
C HIS A 8 3.09 5.10 4.09
N ALA A 9 2.39 6.24 4.02
CA ALA A 9 2.51 7.32 5.00
C ALA A 9 2.08 6.86 6.42
N LEU A 10 1.16 5.90 6.52
CA LEU A 10 0.74 5.26 7.77
C LEU A 10 1.70 4.16 8.23
N GLY A 11 2.79 3.91 7.51
CA GLY A 11 3.85 3.00 7.97
C GLY A 11 3.77 1.58 7.42
N PHE A 12 2.97 1.33 6.37
CA PHE A 12 3.12 0.11 5.57
C PHE A 12 4.39 0.24 4.73
N THR A 13 5.53 0.14 5.40
CA THR A 13 6.87 0.29 4.86
C THR A 13 7.80 -0.72 5.50
N SER A 14 8.76 -1.21 4.72
CA SER A 14 9.77 -2.18 5.11
C SER A 14 11.14 -1.57 4.95
N GLY A 15 12.00 -1.72 5.95
CA GLY A 15 13.39 -1.31 5.83
C GLY A 15 14.22 -2.22 4.92
N VAL A 16 13.66 -3.37 4.50
CA VAL A 16 14.21 -4.20 3.44
C VAL A 16 14.37 -3.42 2.13
N ASP A 17 13.53 -2.41 1.86
CA ASP A 17 13.72 -1.55 0.68
C ASP A 17 15.03 -0.76 0.73
N VAL A 18 15.43 -0.32 1.93
CA VAL A 18 16.70 0.38 2.14
C VAL A 18 17.87 -0.60 2.04
N LEU A 19 17.73 -1.80 2.61
CA LEU A 19 18.70 -2.88 2.45
C LEU A 19 18.93 -3.21 0.97
N ASP A 20 17.84 -3.50 0.24
CA ASP A 20 17.83 -3.98 -1.14
C ASP A 20 18.45 -2.97 -2.12
N ILE A 21 18.26 -1.67 -1.91
CA ILE A 21 18.81 -0.62 -2.80
C ILE A 21 20.24 -0.21 -2.47
N ASN A 22 20.77 -0.56 -1.29
CA ASN A 22 22.12 -0.15 -0.87
C ASN A 22 23.13 -1.30 -0.81
N SER A 23 22.70 -2.55 -1.07
CA SER A 23 23.52 -3.75 -0.89
C SER A 23 24.20 -4.28 -2.15
N PRO A 24 25.52 -4.51 -2.13
CA PRO A 24 26.23 -5.14 -3.24
C PRO A 24 25.81 -6.61 -3.40
N PRO A 25 26.06 -7.25 -4.55
CA PRO A 25 26.73 -6.73 -5.74
C PRO A 25 25.83 -5.95 -6.70
N VAL A 26 24.52 -5.90 -6.47
CA VAL A 26 23.57 -5.32 -7.44
C VAL A 26 23.53 -3.79 -7.31
N ASN A 27 23.49 -3.23 -6.11
CA ASN A 27 23.42 -1.77 -5.90
C ASN A 27 24.21 -1.32 -4.67
N GLY A 28 24.66 -0.07 -4.62
CA GLY A 28 25.26 0.52 -3.41
C GLY A 28 26.54 -0.18 -2.90
N PRO A 29 27.34 0.50 -2.05
CA PRO A 29 28.58 -0.07 -1.52
C PRO A 29 28.44 -0.71 -0.12
N PHE A 30 27.22 -0.85 0.41
CA PHE A 30 27.03 -1.10 1.84
C PHE A 30 26.60 -2.54 2.13
N ASN A 31 27.32 -3.24 3.00
CA ASN A 31 26.90 -4.56 3.46
C ASN A 31 25.61 -4.47 4.31
N ASP A 32 24.92 -5.60 4.41
CA ASP A 32 23.65 -5.76 5.14
C ASP A 32 23.68 -5.28 6.61
N ASN A 33 24.84 -5.37 7.25
CA ASN A 33 25.04 -4.94 8.62
C ASN A 33 25.31 -3.43 8.80
N GLN A 34 25.42 -2.65 7.72
CA GLN A 34 25.74 -1.23 7.79
C GLN A 34 24.49 -0.35 7.92
N PHE A 35 23.33 -0.82 7.44
CA PHE A 35 22.07 -0.10 7.47
C PHE A 35 20.92 -0.97 7.97
N THR A 36 20.96 -1.33 9.26
CA THR A 36 19.90 -2.09 9.92
C THR A 36 18.68 -1.20 10.23
N PHE A 37 18.00 -0.74 9.19
CA PHE A 37 16.72 -0.05 9.31
C PHE A 37 15.61 -1.08 9.38
N VAL A 38 15.02 -1.27 10.55
CA VAL A 38 13.89 -2.18 10.75
C VAL A 38 12.67 -1.32 11.04
N ASN A 39 11.61 -1.51 10.27
CA ASN A 39 10.32 -0.84 10.45
C ASN A 39 9.31 -1.79 11.12
N SER A 40 8.18 -1.25 11.59
CA SER A 40 7.15 -2.04 12.28
C SER A 40 6.65 -3.23 11.46
N LEU A 41 6.54 -3.10 10.13
CA LEU A 41 6.12 -4.21 9.25
C LEU A 41 7.11 -5.38 9.27
N ASP A 42 8.41 -5.08 9.39
CA ASP A 42 9.47 -6.08 9.36
C ASP A 42 9.43 -7.03 10.57
N LEU A 43 8.89 -6.57 11.71
CA LEU A 43 8.70 -7.38 12.91
C LEU A 43 7.77 -8.59 12.69
N PHE A 44 6.95 -8.52 11.64
CA PHE A 44 5.95 -9.53 11.27
C PHE A 44 6.26 -10.21 9.95
N ARG A 45 7.43 -9.95 9.35
CA ARG A 45 7.88 -10.57 8.10
C ARG A 45 8.62 -11.87 8.42
N TYR A 46 8.24 -12.96 7.79
CA TYR A 46 8.84 -14.28 7.98
C TYR A 46 9.06 -15.02 6.66
N SER A 47 9.93 -16.02 6.71
CA SER A 47 10.04 -17.10 5.73
C SER A 47 10.17 -18.44 6.45
N ALA A 48 10.15 -19.54 5.69
CA ALA A 48 10.42 -20.87 6.23
C ALA A 48 11.79 -20.94 6.94
N ASP A 49 12.80 -20.26 6.40
CA ASP A 49 14.15 -20.26 6.96
C ASP A 49 14.25 -19.40 8.22
N SER A 50 13.58 -18.23 8.24
CA SER A 50 13.59 -17.36 9.42
C SER A 50 12.83 -18.00 10.58
N LEU A 51 11.71 -18.67 10.28
CA LEU A 51 10.97 -19.48 11.24
C LEU A 51 11.85 -20.58 11.85
N ALA A 52 12.59 -21.32 11.01
CA ALA A 52 13.50 -22.36 11.49
C ALA A 52 14.61 -21.82 12.41
N GLN A 53 14.95 -20.54 12.27
CA GLN A 53 15.93 -19.83 13.10
C GLN A 53 15.31 -19.11 14.30
N GLY A 54 13.97 -19.11 14.44
CA GLY A 54 13.27 -18.34 15.46
C GLY A 54 13.46 -16.82 15.32
N ALA A 55 13.57 -16.34 14.08
CA ALA A 55 13.86 -14.94 13.76
C ALA A 55 12.86 -14.36 12.74
N ILE A 56 12.74 -13.03 12.74
CA ILE A 56 12.09 -12.29 11.65
C ILE A 56 12.95 -12.38 10.39
N ASP A 57 12.33 -12.19 9.23
CA ASP A 57 13.01 -12.19 7.95
C ASP A 57 13.22 -10.76 7.41
N TRP A 58 14.33 -10.15 7.82
CA TRP A 58 14.80 -8.88 7.28
C TRP A 58 15.84 -9.12 6.17
N THR A 59 15.43 -9.76 5.08
CA THR A 59 16.28 -9.99 3.91
C THR A 59 15.58 -9.60 2.61
N ALA A 60 16.41 -9.20 1.63
CA ALA A 60 16.04 -9.06 0.23
C ALA A 60 16.67 -10.20 -0.57
N ASP A 61 15.85 -11.17 -0.98
CA ASP A 61 16.26 -12.32 -1.78
C ASP A 61 15.03 -12.99 -2.43
N THR A 62 15.22 -14.12 -3.11
CA THR A 62 14.15 -14.80 -3.86
C THR A 62 13.29 -15.75 -3.03
N ARG A 63 13.58 -15.96 -1.74
CA ARG A 63 12.78 -16.87 -0.89
C ARG A 63 11.44 -16.22 -0.61
N ALA A 64 10.37 -17.02 -0.58
CA ALA A 64 9.03 -16.53 -0.26
C ALA A 64 9.00 -15.88 1.13
N LYS A 65 8.31 -14.73 1.20
CA LYS A 65 8.15 -13.94 2.42
C LYS A 65 6.66 -13.76 2.68
N TYR A 66 6.27 -13.75 3.95
CA TYR A 66 4.88 -13.58 4.33
C TYR A 66 4.75 -12.83 5.65
N LEU A 67 3.59 -12.21 5.83
CA LEU A 67 3.18 -11.63 7.09
C LEU A 67 2.69 -12.73 8.04
N SER A 68 3.15 -12.70 9.28
CA SER A 68 2.74 -13.64 10.33
C SER A 68 2.77 -12.98 11.72
N PHE A 69 1.80 -13.35 12.55
CA PHE A 69 1.63 -12.78 13.91
C PHE A 69 1.96 -13.77 15.02
N ASP A 70 2.21 -15.04 14.68
CA ASP A 70 2.46 -16.14 15.59
C ASP A 70 3.87 -16.71 15.40
N GLY A 71 4.84 -15.80 15.23
CA GLY A 71 6.25 -16.14 15.12
C GLY A 71 6.63 -16.86 13.83
N GLY A 72 5.84 -16.68 12.76
CA GLY A 72 6.07 -17.32 11.47
C GLY A 72 5.26 -18.60 11.24
N THR A 73 4.45 -19.05 12.21
CA THR A 73 3.73 -20.33 12.12
C THR A 73 2.64 -20.30 11.05
N THR A 74 1.86 -19.22 10.99
CA THR A 74 0.76 -19.04 10.04
C THR A 74 1.08 -17.92 9.05
N SER A 75 0.91 -18.20 7.76
CA SER A 75 0.99 -17.19 6.70
C SER A 75 -0.36 -16.47 6.53
N ILE A 76 -0.34 -15.15 6.65
CA ILE A 76 -1.53 -14.28 6.49
C ILE A 76 -1.62 -13.76 5.06
N GLY A 77 -0.50 -13.33 4.50
CA GLY A 77 -0.42 -12.81 3.14
C GLY A 77 1.03 -12.78 2.69
N ALA A 78 1.27 -13.09 1.42
CA ALA A 78 2.61 -13.04 0.85
C ALA A 78 3.06 -11.58 0.69
N LEU A 79 4.33 -11.33 0.95
CA LEU A 79 4.98 -10.02 0.83
C LEU A 79 5.93 -10.03 -0.35
N ALA A 80 6.09 -8.88 -0.99
CA ALA A 80 7.12 -8.67 -1.99
C ALA A 80 8.52 -8.90 -1.36
N THR A 81 9.45 -9.38 -2.17
CA THR A 81 10.72 -9.95 -1.69
C THR A 81 11.92 -9.05 -1.91
N GLY A 82 11.78 -8.01 -2.73
CA GLY A 82 12.81 -7.00 -2.99
C GLY A 82 12.89 -6.67 -4.48
N SER A 83 13.27 -5.43 -4.80
CA SER A 83 13.31 -4.93 -6.18
C SER A 83 14.54 -5.44 -6.92
N ASN A 84 15.67 -5.58 -6.23
CA ASN A 84 16.95 -5.91 -6.85
C ASN A 84 17.35 -7.36 -6.64
N PHE A 85 17.13 -7.88 -5.42
CA PHE A 85 17.50 -9.25 -5.06
C PHE A 85 16.31 -10.23 -5.03
N GLY A 86 15.09 -9.71 -5.14
CA GLY A 86 13.85 -10.49 -5.01
C GLY A 86 13.03 -10.59 -6.29
N ASP A 87 11.74 -10.34 -6.17
CA ASP A 87 10.69 -10.51 -7.17
C ASP A 87 10.49 -9.26 -8.04
N GLY A 88 11.37 -8.27 -7.93
CA GLY A 88 11.32 -7.04 -8.71
C GLY A 88 10.38 -5.98 -8.12
N GLN A 89 9.80 -6.24 -6.94
CA GLN A 89 8.87 -5.34 -6.27
C GLN A 89 9.41 -4.92 -4.90
N GLN A 90 9.07 -3.70 -4.48
CA GLN A 90 9.48 -3.15 -3.18
C GLN A 90 8.87 -3.98 -2.04
N ALA A 91 9.70 -4.36 -1.07
CA ALA A 91 9.32 -5.15 0.09
C ALA A 91 8.26 -4.47 0.99
N SER A 92 8.08 -3.14 0.85
CA SER A 92 6.96 -2.39 1.42
C SER A 92 5.58 -2.71 0.81
N HIS A 93 5.40 -3.89 0.20
CA HIS A 93 4.18 -4.26 -0.49
C HIS A 93 3.76 -5.71 -0.23
N TRP A 94 2.47 -5.97 -0.46
CA TRP A 94 2.03 -7.33 -0.72
C TRP A 94 2.71 -7.89 -1.97
N GLN A 95 2.80 -9.21 -2.07
CA GLN A 95 3.27 -9.83 -3.30
C GLN A 95 2.31 -9.48 -4.45
N ASP A 96 2.88 -9.10 -5.59
CA ASP A 96 2.11 -8.76 -6.77
C ASP A 96 1.28 -9.94 -7.24
N SER A 97 0.07 -9.63 -7.72
CA SER A 97 -0.81 -10.61 -8.30
C SER A 97 -1.23 -10.20 -9.71
N PRO A 98 -0.45 -10.58 -10.74
CA PRO A 98 -0.65 -10.10 -12.11
C PRO A 98 -1.93 -10.65 -12.77
N ASN A 99 -2.65 -11.59 -12.14
CA ASN A 99 -3.87 -12.16 -12.70
C ASN A 99 -4.98 -12.26 -11.65
N PHE A 100 -5.83 -11.23 -11.60
CA PHE A 100 -6.97 -11.11 -10.67
C PHE A 100 -7.92 -12.33 -10.65
N ILE A 101 -8.01 -13.11 -11.73
CA ILE A 101 -8.92 -14.26 -11.82
C ILE A 101 -8.31 -15.49 -11.13
N THR A 102 -7.02 -15.73 -11.33
CA THR A 102 -6.34 -16.93 -10.79
C THR A 102 -5.57 -16.66 -9.50
N ASN A 103 -5.27 -15.40 -9.23
CA ASN A 103 -4.59 -14.93 -8.04
C ASN A 103 -5.21 -13.55 -7.70
N PRO A 104 -6.19 -13.46 -6.79
CA PRO A 104 -6.79 -12.18 -6.45
C PRO A 104 -5.76 -11.27 -5.78
N GLU A 105 -5.95 -9.95 -5.89
CA GLU A 105 -5.10 -8.99 -5.17
C GLU A 105 -5.18 -9.22 -3.67
N LEU A 106 -4.02 -9.18 -3.01
CA LEU A 106 -3.93 -9.38 -1.57
C LEU A 106 -4.36 -8.15 -0.77
N GLY A 107 -4.41 -6.98 -1.38
CA GLY A 107 -4.78 -5.74 -0.71
C GLY A 107 -4.48 -4.47 -1.50
N ILE A 108 -4.82 -3.33 -0.91
CA ILE A 108 -4.57 -2.01 -1.49
C ILE A 108 -3.06 -1.71 -1.61
N MET A 109 -2.22 -2.39 -0.81
CA MET A 109 -0.76 -2.29 -0.87
C MET A 109 -0.13 -3.20 -1.95
N ASN A 110 -0.85 -3.51 -3.03
CA ASN A 110 -0.31 -4.15 -4.22
C ASN A 110 0.70 -3.21 -4.92
N PRO A 111 1.91 -3.65 -5.31
CA PRO A 111 2.92 -2.79 -5.95
C PRO A 111 2.56 -2.38 -7.38
N THR A 112 1.60 -3.07 -8.02
CA THR A 112 1.18 -2.77 -9.39
C THR A 112 -0.30 -2.41 -9.45
N PHE A 113 -0.58 -1.24 -10.03
CA PHE A 113 -1.93 -0.84 -10.39
C PHE A 113 -1.97 -0.43 -11.86
N SER A 114 -2.85 -1.08 -12.62
CA SER A 114 -3.17 -0.64 -13.97
C SER A 114 -3.97 0.66 -13.94
N ARG A 115 -3.84 1.48 -15.00
CA ARG A 115 -4.67 2.70 -15.11
C ARG A 115 -6.15 2.34 -15.11
N GLY A 116 -6.90 2.96 -14.21
CA GLY A 116 -8.34 2.71 -14.06
C GLY A 116 -8.69 1.46 -13.25
N GLN A 117 -7.71 0.73 -12.73
CA GLN A 117 -7.94 -0.36 -11.79
C GLN A 117 -8.42 0.20 -10.45
N LEU A 118 -9.53 -0.34 -9.94
CA LEU A 118 -10.02 -0.04 -8.61
C LEU A 118 -9.17 -0.83 -7.59
N GLY A 119 -8.41 -0.12 -6.76
CA GLY A 119 -7.76 -0.74 -5.62
C GLY A 119 -8.77 -1.02 -4.51
N ILE A 120 -8.67 -2.20 -3.90
CA ILE A 120 -9.59 -2.67 -2.86
C ILE A 120 -8.83 -2.80 -1.54
N ILE A 121 -9.37 -2.21 -0.47
CA ILE A 121 -8.91 -2.50 0.89
C ILE A 121 -9.46 -3.87 1.30
N THR A 122 -8.58 -4.76 1.72
CA THR A 122 -8.90 -6.12 2.13
C THR A 122 -8.67 -6.32 3.63
N GLU A 123 -9.06 -7.48 4.15
CA GLU A 123 -8.77 -7.86 5.54
C GLU A 123 -7.26 -7.99 5.80
N ASN A 124 -6.44 -8.34 4.79
CA ASN A 124 -4.99 -8.38 4.94
C ASN A 124 -4.42 -6.99 5.22
N ASP A 125 -4.89 -5.97 4.51
CA ASP A 125 -4.50 -4.58 4.78
C ASP A 125 -4.88 -4.19 6.21
N LEU A 126 -6.12 -4.45 6.62
CA LEU A 126 -6.61 -4.09 7.95
C LEU A 126 -5.80 -4.77 9.06
N ARG A 127 -5.45 -6.05 8.89
CA ARG A 127 -4.60 -6.79 9.83
C ARG A 127 -3.15 -6.30 9.82
N GLY A 128 -2.62 -5.97 8.64
CA GLY A 128 -1.29 -5.38 8.51
C GLY A 128 -1.19 -4.06 9.28
N PHE A 129 -2.15 -3.15 9.07
CA PHE A 129 -2.22 -1.88 9.80
C PHE A 129 -2.41 -2.07 11.32
N ASP A 130 -3.20 -3.07 11.73
CA ASP A 130 -3.43 -3.41 13.14
C ASP A 130 -2.11 -3.69 13.88
N VAL A 131 -1.29 -4.57 13.31
CA VAL A 131 -0.05 -5.01 13.97
C VAL A 131 1.08 -3.99 13.90
N ILE A 132 1.06 -3.08 12.92
CA ILE A 132 2.07 -2.00 12.82
C ILE A 132 1.72 -0.75 13.64
N GLY A 133 0.63 -0.79 14.43
CA GLY A 133 0.34 0.21 15.47
C GLY A 133 -0.95 1.01 15.29
N TRP A 134 -1.82 0.65 14.35
CA TRP A 134 -3.12 1.31 14.16
C TRP A 134 -4.25 0.52 14.79
N ASN A 135 -5.18 1.20 15.45
CA ASN A 135 -6.36 0.49 15.96
C ASN A 135 -7.42 0.33 14.87
N ARG A 136 -7.91 -0.90 14.71
CA ARG A 136 -9.09 -1.15 13.88
C ARG A 136 -10.34 -0.58 14.57
N VAL A 137 -11.07 0.29 13.88
CA VAL A 137 -12.40 0.70 14.31
C VAL A 137 -13.39 -0.42 14.00
N ASN A 138 -14.20 -0.82 14.98
CA ASN A 138 -15.35 -1.67 14.72
C ASN A 138 -16.25 -0.99 13.68
N ALA A 139 -16.71 -1.73 12.67
CA ALA A 139 -17.51 -1.18 11.58
C ALA A 139 -18.79 -0.46 12.06
N THR A 140 -19.31 -0.82 13.24
CA THR A 140 -20.42 -0.15 13.93
C THR A 140 -20.10 1.26 14.45
N VAL A 141 -18.83 1.62 14.62
CA VAL A 141 -18.38 2.96 15.06
C VAL A 141 -18.00 3.84 13.85
N ALA A 142 -17.58 3.23 12.74
CA ALA A 142 -17.13 3.94 11.53
C ALA A 142 -18.24 4.76 10.82
N THR A 143 -19.52 4.51 11.12
CA THR A 143 -20.66 5.30 10.61
C THR A 143 -20.71 6.73 11.17
N GLN A 144 -19.78 7.11 12.06
CA GLN A 144 -19.71 8.47 12.61
C GLN A 144 -18.84 9.44 11.80
N VAL A 145 -18.08 8.96 10.79
CA VAL A 145 -17.42 9.88 9.86
C VAL A 145 -18.48 10.34 8.86
N PRO A 146 -18.92 11.61 8.90
CA PRO A 146 -19.83 12.10 7.89
C PRO A 146 -19.07 12.05 6.58
N GLU A 147 -19.53 11.26 5.62
CA GLU A 147 -19.07 11.45 4.25
C GLU A 147 -19.34 12.92 3.89
N PRO A 148 -18.46 13.58 3.12
CA PRO A 148 -18.76 14.90 2.60
C PRO A 148 -20.09 14.80 1.90
N SER A 149 -21.15 15.30 2.55
CA SER A 149 -22.49 15.23 1.98
C SER A 149 -22.41 15.79 0.56
N ASN A 150 -22.94 15.04 -0.41
CA ASN A 150 -22.90 15.32 -1.85
C ASN A 150 -23.35 16.74 -2.25
N ILE A 151 -23.82 17.53 -1.28
CA ILE A 151 -24.28 18.91 -1.37
C ILE A 151 -23.14 19.86 -1.76
N ILE A 152 -21.92 19.72 -1.21
CA ILE A 152 -20.83 20.67 -1.52
C ILE A 152 -20.31 20.47 -2.95
N GLY A 153 -20.13 19.21 -3.38
CA GLY A 153 -19.72 18.89 -4.76
C GLY A 153 -20.79 19.34 -5.78
N THR A 154 -22.06 19.05 -5.52
CA THR A 154 -23.17 19.43 -6.40
C THR A 154 -23.33 20.95 -6.51
N LEU A 155 -23.19 21.70 -5.41
CA LEU A 155 -23.26 23.17 -5.43
C LEU A 155 -22.08 23.82 -6.16
N MET A 156 -20.88 23.25 -6.05
CA MET A 156 -19.70 23.73 -6.79
C MET A 156 -19.88 23.53 -8.29
N PHE A 157 -20.30 22.34 -8.75
CA PHE A 157 -20.53 22.08 -10.18
C PHE A 157 -21.71 22.91 -10.75
N ALA A 158 -22.80 23.06 -10.00
CA ALA A 158 -23.93 23.90 -10.40
C ALA A 158 -23.54 25.39 -10.51
N GLY A 159 -22.72 25.88 -9.58
CA GLY A 159 -22.23 27.27 -9.58
C GLY A 159 -21.34 27.60 -10.78
N PHE A 160 -20.38 26.72 -11.11
CA PHE A 160 -19.51 26.90 -12.29
C PHE A 160 -20.29 26.78 -13.60
N GLY A 161 -21.23 25.83 -13.70
CA GLY A 161 -22.10 25.65 -14.87
C GLY A 161 -22.99 26.87 -15.13
N ALA A 162 -23.65 27.39 -14.10
CA ALA A 162 -24.52 28.56 -14.22
C ALA A 162 -23.73 29.81 -14.65
N LYS A 163 -22.53 30.03 -14.10
CA LYS A 163 -21.68 31.17 -14.45
C LYS A 163 -21.20 31.12 -15.91
N MET A 164 -20.94 29.92 -16.44
CA MET A 164 -20.53 29.72 -17.83
C MET A 164 -21.69 29.98 -18.81
N VAL A 165 -22.90 29.49 -18.49
CA VAL A 165 -24.12 29.72 -19.28
C VAL A 165 -24.51 31.20 -19.30
N LEU A 166 -24.46 31.87 -18.15
CA LEU A 166 -24.76 33.31 -18.04
C LEU A 166 -23.79 34.17 -18.84
N LYS A 167 -22.47 33.88 -18.76
CA LYS A 167 -21.46 34.56 -19.59
C LYS A 167 -21.69 34.35 -21.09
N ARG A 168 -22.08 33.14 -21.50
CA ARG A 168 -22.38 32.83 -22.91
C ARG A 168 -23.61 33.59 -23.42
N ARG A 169 -24.66 33.71 -22.60
CA ARG A 169 -25.88 34.47 -22.93
C ARG A 169 -25.63 35.98 -23.03
N GLN A 170 -24.83 36.54 -22.12
CA GLN A 170 -24.46 37.97 -22.15
C GLN A 170 -23.61 38.33 -23.39
N LYS A 171 -22.77 37.40 -23.86
CA LYS A 171 -21.94 37.63 -25.06
C LYS A 171 -22.76 37.60 -26.36
N LEU A 172 -23.80 36.74 -26.42
CA LEU A 172 -24.73 36.67 -27.54
C LEU A 172 -25.65 37.90 -27.62
N ALA A 173 -26.10 38.44 -26.48
CA ALA A 173 -26.97 39.61 -26.42
C ALA A 173 -26.28 40.94 -26.82
N LYS A 174 -24.94 40.99 -26.81
CA LYS A 174 -24.15 42.16 -27.24
C LYS A 174 -23.76 42.12 -28.73
N SER A 175 -24.19 41.09 -29.45
CA SER A 175 -23.81 40.85 -30.84
C SER A 175 -24.95 41.16 -31.84
N PHE A 176 -25.99 41.86 -31.38
CA PHE A 176 -27.08 42.44 -32.16
C PHE A 176 -27.15 43.94 -31.92
#